data_AF-A0A645FAL3-F1
#
_entry.id   AF-A0A645FAL3-F1
#
_cell.length_a   1.000
_cell.length_b   1.000
_cell.length_c   1.000
_cell.angle_alpha   90.00
_cell.angle_beta   90.00
_cell.angle_gamma   90.00
#
_symmetry.space_group_name_H-M   'P 1'
#
loop_
_entity.id
_entity.type
_entity.pdbx_description
1 polymer ?
#
loop_
_entity_poly.entity_id
_entity_poly.type
_entity_poly.pdbx_seq_one_letter_code
_entity_poly.pdbx_strand_id
1 'polypeptide(L)'
;MDGYTQGKDLAEAITMARDYIGFAVIDKLEQNEPLPLPDQIAYQQKNTQIKTLVDINFKKYKAQRDNKVVKKTLTIPNYLNELGIEKGINFSLTLTEALKEKLGV
;
A
#
# COMPACT_ATOMS: atom_id res chain seq x y z
N MET A 1 -2.30 -2.77 -20.09
CA MET A 1 -1.70 -3.73 -19.15
C MET A 1 -2.46 -4.99 -19.36
N ASP A 2 -1.78 -6.08 -19.72
CA ASP A 2 -2.41 -7.37 -19.95
C ASP A 2 -1.84 -8.36 -18.94
N GLY A 3 -2.68 -8.82 -18.01
CA GLY A 3 -2.28 -9.77 -16.99
C GLY A 3 -3.46 -10.35 -16.24
N TYR A 4 -3.16 -11.39 -15.46
CA TYR A 4 -4.15 -12.21 -14.80
C TYR A 4 -3.82 -12.34 -13.32
N THR A 5 -4.86 -12.39 -12.51
CA THR A 5 -4.79 -12.69 -11.08
C THR A 5 -5.99 -13.56 -10.71
N GLN A 6 -6.00 -14.12 -9.51
CA GLN A 6 -7.02 -15.06 -9.09
C GLN A 6 -7.25 -15.00 -7.58
N GLY A 7 -8.43 -15.43 -7.13
CA GLY A 7 -8.77 -15.62 -5.73
C GLY A 7 -9.69 -16.84 -5.57
N LYS A 8 -9.82 -17.35 -4.35
CA LYS A 8 -10.67 -18.51 -4.03
C LYS A 8 -12.16 -18.19 -4.09
N ASP A 9 -12.50 -16.92 -3.89
CA ASP A 9 -13.85 -16.38 -4.01
C ASP A 9 -13.84 -15.01 -4.69
N LEU A 10 -15.03 -14.43 -4.91
CA LEU A 10 -15.19 -13.13 -5.57
C LEU A 10 -14.51 -12.00 -4.79
N ALA A 11 -14.59 -12.00 -3.47
CA ALA A 11 -14.03 -10.93 -2.64
C ALA A 11 -12.50 -10.97 -2.66
N GLU A 12 -11.91 -12.16 -2.55
CA GLU A 12 -10.48 -12.37 -2.69
C GLU A 12 -10.02 -12.03 -4.12
N ALA A 13 -10.75 -12.45 -5.15
CA ALA A 13 -10.40 -12.13 -6.54
C ALA A 13 -10.39 -10.62 -6.81
N ILE A 14 -11.37 -9.87 -6.30
CA ILE A 14 -11.39 -8.40 -6.39
C ILE A 14 -10.21 -7.80 -5.60
N THR A 15 -9.88 -8.34 -4.43
CA THR A 15 -8.74 -7.89 -3.63
C THR A 15 -7.42 -8.11 -4.37
N MET A 16 -7.23 -9.29 -4.96
CA MET A 16 -6.05 -9.62 -5.76
C MET A 16 -5.98 -8.78 -7.05
N ALA A 17 -7.12 -8.39 -7.63
CA ALA A 17 -7.17 -7.43 -8.74
C ALA A 17 -6.73 -6.04 -8.33
N ARG A 18 -7.15 -5.53 -7.17
CA ARG A 18 -6.67 -4.26 -6.62
C ARG A 18 -5.15 -4.27 -6.44
N ASP A 19 -4.62 -5.37 -5.89
CA ASP A 19 -3.19 -5.50 -5.64
C ASP A 19 -2.37 -5.51 -6.93
N TYR A 20 -2.82 -6.27 -7.94
CA TYR A 20 -2.18 -6.34 -9.26
C TYR A 20 -2.17 -4.97 -9.95
N ILE A 21 -3.32 -4.29 -10.02
CA ILE A 21 -3.43 -2.97 -10.64
C ILE A 21 -2.55 -1.97 -9.88
N GLY A 22 -2.52 -2.03 -8.54
CA GLY A 22 -1.71 -1.15 -7.70
C GLY A 22 -0.22 -1.29 -7.96
N PHE A 23 0.26 -2.53 -8.06
CA PHE A 23 1.67 -2.82 -8.37
C PHE A 23 2.05 -2.28 -9.75
N ALA A 24 1.27 -2.65 -10.76
CA ALA A 24 1.57 -2.28 -12.14
C ALA A 24 1.54 -0.76 -12.36
N VAL A 25 0.67 -0.04 -11.63
CA VAL A 25 0.61 1.43 -11.70
C VAL A 25 1.81 2.08 -11.01
N ILE A 26 2.27 1.56 -9.86
CA ILE A 26 3.47 2.08 -9.20
C ILE A 26 4.68 1.94 -10.13
N ASP A 27 4.89 0.76 -10.72
CA ASP A 27 6.00 0.50 -11.64
C ASP A 27 6.02 1.50 -12.81
N LYS A 28 4.85 1.81 -13.38
CA LYS A 28 4.73 2.82 -14.44
C LYS A 28 5.04 4.23 -13.95
N LEU A 29 4.54 4.61 -12.77
CA LEU A 29 4.81 5.92 -12.20
C LEU A 29 6.30 6.12 -11.90
N GLU A 30 6.99 5.09 -11.42
CA GLU A 30 8.44 5.14 -11.18
C GLU A 30 9.25 5.27 -12.47
N GLN A 31 8.76 4.70 -13.56
CA GLN A 31 9.34 4.81 -14.89
C GLN A 31 8.93 6.08 -15.66
N ASN A 32 8.15 6.98 -15.04
CA ASN A 32 7.52 8.15 -15.68
C ASN A 32 6.68 7.80 -16.92
N GLU A 33 6.09 6.61 -16.95
CA GLU A 33 5.18 6.21 -18.02
C GLU A 33 3.76 6.73 -17.76
N PRO A 34 3.02 7.12 -18.83
CA PRO A 34 1.63 7.53 -18.68
C PRO A 34 0.75 6.35 -18.23
N LEU A 35 -0.19 6.64 -17.35
CA LEU A 35 -1.21 5.67 -16.95
C LEU A 35 -2.32 5.59 -18.00
N PRO A 36 -2.79 4.38 -18.34
CA PRO A 36 -3.92 4.24 -19.25
C PRO A 36 -5.18 4.82 -18.60
N LEU A 37 -6.06 5.38 -19.43
CA LEU A 37 -7.40 5.75 -18.97
C LEU A 37 -8.22 4.49 -18.64
N PRO A 38 -9.15 4.55 -17.67
CA PRO A 38 -10.09 3.47 -17.43
C PRO A 38 -10.94 3.15 -18.66
N ASP A 39 -11.40 1.89 -18.76
CA ASP A 39 -12.37 1.39 -19.76
C ASP A 39 -11.96 1.60 -21.23
N GLN A 40 -10.66 1.68 -21.52
CA GLN A 40 -10.14 1.81 -22.89
C GLN A 40 -10.15 0.48 -23.67
N ILE A 41 -10.43 -0.64 -23.01
CA ILE A 41 -10.39 -1.99 -23.60
C ILE A 41 -11.81 -2.54 -23.68
N ALA A 42 -12.27 -2.80 -24.89
CA ALA A 42 -13.53 -3.50 -25.12
C ALA A 42 -13.39 -4.97 -24.71
N TYR A 43 -14.09 -5.36 -23.65
CA TYR A 43 -14.16 -6.75 -23.19
C TYR A 43 -15.49 -7.39 -23.58
N GLN A 44 -15.44 -8.42 -24.42
CA GLN A 44 -16.62 -9.23 -24.73
C GLN A 44 -16.84 -10.28 -23.61
N GLN A 45 -17.82 -10.02 -22.77
CA GLN A 45 -18.19 -10.89 -21.66
C GLN A 45 -18.96 -12.12 -22.17
N LYS A 46 -18.56 -13.32 -21.72
CA LYS A 46 -19.37 -14.54 -21.89
C LYS A 46 -20.43 -14.62 -20.81
N ASN A 47 -21.53 -15.34 -21.06
CA ASN A 47 -22.63 -15.50 -20.10
C ASN A 47 -22.23 -16.10 -18.74
N THR A 48 -21.09 -16.78 -18.67
CA THR A 48 -20.53 -17.38 -17.44
C THR A 48 -19.56 -16.46 -16.69
N GLN A 49 -19.37 -15.22 -17.15
CA GLN A 49 -18.40 -14.28 -16.59
C GLN A 49 -19.10 -13.07 -15.98
N ILE A 50 -18.42 -12.40 -15.06
CA ILE A 50 -18.85 -11.16 -14.42
C ILE A 50 -17.86 -10.06 -14.81
N LYS A 51 -18.36 -8.94 -15.36
CA LYS A 51 -17.59 -7.70 -15.53
C LYS A 51 -17.94 -6.76 -14.38
N THR A 52 -16.93 -6.33 -13.62
CA THR A 52 -17.09 -5.37 -12.52
C THR A 52 -15.99 -4.32 -12.56
N LEU A 53 -16.28 -3.16 -11.99
CA LEU A 53 -15.26 -2.15 -11.72
C LEU A 53 -14.45 -2.54 -10.48
N VAL A 54 -13.19 -2.15 -10.47
CA VAL A 54 -12.28 -2.30 -9.34
C VAL A 54 -11.79 -0.90 -8.98
N ASP A 55 -12.06 -0.48 -7.75
CA ASP A 55 -11.60 0.79 -7.21
C ASP A 55 -10.14 0.70 -6.76
N ILE A 56 -9.38 1.78 -6.99
CA ILE A 56 -7.99 1.85 -6.54
C ILE A 56 -7.58 3.27 -6.16
N ASN A 57 -6.83 3.38 -5.06
CA ASN A 57 -6.22 4.62 -4.61
C ASN A 57 -4.69 4.47 -4.62
N PHE A 58 -4.07 4.90 -5.71
CA PHE A 58 -2.62 4.77 -5.92
C PHE A 58 -1.79 5.51 -4.87
N LYS A 59 -2.28 6.65 -4.35
CA LYS A 59 -1.57 7.41 -3.30
C LYS A 59 -1.48 6.60 -2.01
N LYS A 60 -2.59 5.96 -1.60
CA LYS A 60 -2.61 5.09 -0.42
C LYS A 60 -1.73 3.85 -0.64
N TYR A 61 -1.82 3.24 -1.82
CA TYR A 61 -1.06 2.03 -2.14
C TYR A 61 0.46 2.29 -2.17
N LYS A 62 0.87 3.42 -2.78
CA LYS A 62 2.26 3.89 -2.73
C LYS A 62 2.71 4.15 -1.30
N ALA A 63 1.93 4.87 -0.49
CA ALA A 63 2.29 5.18 0.90
C ALA A 63 2.46 3.93 1.78
N GLN A 64 1.67 2.86 1.56
CA GLN A 64 1.79 1.60 2.30
C GLN A 64 3.03 0.78 1.92
N ARG A 65 3.57 0.99 0.70
CA ARG A 65 4.74 0.26 0.17
C ARG A 65 6.01 1.11 0.13
N ASP A 66 5.90 2.41 0.42
CA ASP A 66 7.04 3.31 0.54
C ASP A 66 7.82 2.99 1.82
N ASN A 67 8.78 2.07 1.70
CA ASN A 67 9.69 1.68 2.78
C ASN A 67 10.77 2.74 3.06
N LYS A 68 10.66 3.95 2.49
CA LYS A 68 11.64 5.00 2.72
C LYS A 68 11.59 5.47 4.16
N VAL A 69 12.66 5.20 4.89
CA VAL A 69 12.84 5.70 6.25
C VAL A 69 13.09 7.21 6.20
N VAL A 70 12.26 7.97 6.92
CA VAL A 70 12.40 9.43 7.04
C VAL A 70 12.95 9.77 8.42
N LYS A 71 14.10 10.47 8.48
CA LYS A 71 14.65 10.97 9.74
C LYS A 71 13.68 11.97 10.37
N LYS A 72 13.37 11.77 11.66
CA LYS A 72 12.56 12.69 12.46
C LYS A 72 13.37 13.17 13.67
N THR A 73 13.29 14.47 13.92
CA THR A 73 13.79 15.10 15.15
C THR A 73 12.60 15.36 16.05
N LEU A 74 12.68 14.93 17.31
CA LEU A 74 11.58 15.00 18.28
C LEU A 74 12.12 15.36 19.67
N THR A 75 11.22 15.80 20.54
CA THR A 75 11.52 16.14 21.93
C THR A 75 10.73 15.23 22.85
N ILE A 76 11.40 14.62 23.81
CA ILE A 76 10.80 13.81 24.88
C ILE A 76 11.32 14.31 26.24
N PRO A 77 10.56 14.10 27.34
CA PRO A 77 11.06 14.34 28.68
C PRO A 77 12.39 13.62 28.95
N ASN A 78 13.35 14.29 29.60
CA ASN A 78 14.70 13.75 29.82
C ASN A 78 14.68 12.40 30.57
N TYR A 79 13.79 12.24 31.55
CA TYR A 79 13.69 10.99 32.32
C TYR A 79 13.32 9.78 31.45
N LEU A 80 12.53 9.97 30.38
CA LEU A 80 12.18 8.89 29.44
C LEU A 80 13.35 8.55 28.52
N ASN A 81 14.15 9.55 28.14
CA ASN A 81 15.35 9.32 27.37
C ASN A 81 16.34 8.46 28.16
N GLU A 82 16.64 8.83 29.40
CA GLU A 82 17.56 8.10 30.27
C GLU A 82 17.09 6.66 30.52
N LEU A 83 15.82 6.49 30.91
CA LEU A 83 15.24 5.16 31.17
C LEU A 83 15.19 4.30 29.89
N GLY A 84 14.93 4.92 28.73
CA GLY A 84 14.92 4.22 27.45
C GLY A 84 16.31 3.73 27.05
N ILE A 85 17.35 4.56 27.24
CA ILE A 85 18.74 4.17 26.98
C ILE A 85 19.17 3.05 27.93
N GLU A 86 18.89 3.17 29.22
CA GLU A 86 19.21 2.14 30.23
C GLU A 86 18.60 0.79 29.88
N LYS A 87 17.35 0.79 29.38
CA LYS A 87 16.63 -0.42 28.98
C LYS A 87 16.92 -0.87 27.53
N GLY A 88 17.79 -0.19 26.80
CA GLY A 88 18.12 -0.52 25.41
C GLY A 88 16.96 -0.36 24.42
N ILE A 89 16.04 0.56 24.68
CA ILE A 89 14.86 0.81 23.84
C ILE A 89 15.30 1.44 22.51
N ASN A 90 14.81 0.87 21.40
CA ASN A 90 14.95 1.47 20.09
C ASN A 90 13.85 2.52 19.88
N PHE A 91 14.20 3.80 20.06
CA PHE A 91 13.25 4.92 19.94
C PHE A 91 12.57 5.03 18.57
N SER A 92 13.28 4.75 17.47
CA SER A 92 12.69 4.87 16.13
C SER A 92 11.69 3.74 15.86
N LEU A 93 12.02 2.52 16.30
CA LEU A 93 11.10 1.38 16.22
C LEU A 93 9.86 1.62 17.11
N THR A 94 10.08 2.02 18.36
CA THR A 94 8.99 2.30 19.32
C THR A 94 8.04 3.36 18.79
N LEU A 95 8.56 4.44 18.20
CA LEU A 95 7.73 5.48 17.56
C LEU A 95 6.95 4.91 16.37
N THR A 96 7.59 4.07 15.56
CA THR A 96 6.97 3.47 14.38
C THR A 96 5.82 2.53 14.78
N GLU A 97 6.02 1.67 15.77
CA GLU A 97 4.99 0.78 16.30
C GLU A 97 3.81 1.55 16.90
N ALA A 98 4.07 2.58 17.71
CA ALA A 98 3.02 3.42 18.28
C ALA A 98 2.23 4.19 17.20
N LEU A 99 2.87 4.60 16.10
CA LEU A 99 2.19 5.24 14.98
C LEU A 99 1.31 4.25 14.20
N LYS A 100 1.80 3.03 13.95
CA LYS A 100 1.04 1.95 13.30
C LYS A 100 -0.23 1.62 14.08
N GLU A 101 -0.09 1.44 15.40
CA GLU A 101 -1.22 1.20 16.30
C GLU A 101 -2.26 2.33 16.22
N LYS A 102 -1.83 3.60 16.35
CA LYS A 102 -2.74 4.76 16.32
C LYS A 102 -3.41 4.99 14.97
N LEU A 103 -2.79 4.56 13.87
CA LEU A 103 -3.30 4.75 12.51
C LEU A 103 -4.03 3.51 11.97
N GLY A 104 -3.99 2.39 12.68
CA GLY A 104 -4.64 1.13 12.27
C GLY A 104 -4.01 0.51 11.03
N VAL A 105 -2.67 0.56 10.92
CA VAL A 105 -1.89 0.03 9.78
C VAL A 105 -0.82 -0.96 10.19
#